data_AF-A0AAV4JW65-F1
#
_entry.id   AF-A0AAV4JW65-F1
#
_cell.length_a   1.000
_cell.length_b   1.000
_cell.length_c   1.000
_cell.angle_alpha   90.00
_cell.angle_beta   90.00
_cell.angle_gamma   90.00
#
_symmetry.space_group_name_H-M   'P 1'
#
loop_
_entity.id
_entity.type
_entity.pdbx_description
1 polymer ?
#
loop_
_entity_poly.entity_id
_entity_poly.type
_entity_poly.pdbx_seq_one_letter_code
_entity_poly.pdbx_strand_id
1 'polypeptide(L)'
;MGTLVGFDVDLVSRVCALVGKKCKTIMLPFTECIFTYKDIDYAGRGLWSQWVDGCPSYAITTDRRTEFDFTLPYLETTSSFTVAPGNPSGFDPNLEDYSPFTLVRLTGAPTNGVCLNRLKKTYGKFMVAQNLPEAKELLLNGTADVLFSPRNVIDGLEVLPARVHCDEDGAGILLRKGSDLATWWNPAFQTFYFSGQYAQFGWCGVGDDDDDDDDDDDDNEDGNDDVVDGEDGHDGNIDGNGEDKNGDNDDDIIEYDGNEENDKIGQPTDHLWKFVVSGKIEPYSFLDSEGNLIGWTKDFIEEVCSRAGKQCHLMLAQVSECTSRDGELLYPGRGLMEGWFDACTGYFETMDRDNSWDFTAPYLISNASFYVKPGNPSKFDPTSDDYSKFTLVHADTSIANDHCLNRLHKKFGKLLDVPTKLEAIQAVLNGTADAWFTKRKGETQLEELAPRFHCENVGTSIMSKKGSQLREWWNPAFQQFYSTGEFNQFCKDKGVQYNFDFPCVPPPAGIH
;
A
#
# COMPACT_ATOMS: atom_id res chain seq x y z
N MET A 1 -3.99 34.64 -17.13
CA MET A 1 -4.24 33.18 -17.01
C MET A 1 -2.90 32.50 -17.20
N GLY A 2 -2.46 31.65 -16.28
CA GLY A 2 -1.20 30.91 -16.43
C GLY A 2 -1.39 29.69 -17.33
N THR A 3 -0.36 29.33 -18.08
CA THR A 3 -0.29 28.08 -18.85
C THR A 3 0.49 27.06 -18.04
N LEU A 4 -0.04 25.83 -17.91
CA LEU A 4 0.69 24.73 -17.26
C LEU A 4 1.80 24.27 -18.21
N VAL A 5 3.04 24.25 -17.70
CA VAL A 5 4.25 23.87 -18.44
C VAL A 5 5.11 22.96 -17.56
N GLY A 6 6.06 22.26 -18.17
CA GLY A 6 7.02 21.40 -17.47
C GLY A 6 7.16 20.04 -18.14
N PHE A 7 8.20 19.31 -17.75
CA PHE A 7 8.57 18.04 -18.35
C PHE A 7 7.40 17.05 -18.54
N ASP A 8 6.61 16.79 -17.49
CA ASP A 8 5.48 15.86 -17.57
C ASP A 8 4.40 16.30 -18.56
N VAL A 9 4.14 17.61 -18.67
CA VAL A 9 3.14 18.18 -19.59
C VAL A 9 3.56 17.92 -21.02
N ASP A 10 4.83 18.17 -21.33
CA ASP A 10 5.38 18.03 -22.66
C ASP A 10 5.50 16.55 -23.05
N LEU A 11 5.95 15.70 -22.12
CA LEU A 11 6.08 14.25 -22.33
C LEU A 11 4.72 13.62 -22.64
N VAL A 12 3.71 13.86 -21.78
CA VAL A 12 2.35 13.35 -21.97
C VAL A 12 1.76 13.83 -23.28
N SER A 13 1.93 15.11 -23.60
CA SER A 13 1.44 15.66 -24.87
C SER A 13 2.08 14.97 -26.08
N ARG A 14 3.38 14.68 -26.03
CA ARG A 14 4.11 14.02 -27.13
C ARG A 14 3.71 12.57 -27.30
N VAL A 15 3.71 11.79 -26.23
CA VAL A 15 3.35 10.36 -26.28
C VAL A 15 1.92 10.19 -26.77
N CYS A 16 0.98 11.01 -26.29
CA CYS A 16 -0.40 10.96 -26.76
C CYS A 16 -0.55 11.34 -28.24
N ALA A 17 0.20 12.34 -28.72
CA ALA A 17 0.17 12.75 -30.12
C ALA A 17 0.66 11.62 -31.06
N LEU A 18 1.67 10.85 -30.66
CA LEU A 18 2.19 9.72 -31.46
C LEU A 18 1.15 8.65 -31.77
N VAL A 19 0.20 8.43 -30.87
CA VAL A 19 -0.88 7.45 -31.02
C VAL A 19 -2.25 8.08 -31.31
N GLY A 20 -2.27 9.38 -31.65
CA GLY A 20 -3.50 10.10 -31.97
C GLY A 20 -4.51 10.20 -30.81
N LYS A 21 -4.06 10.05 -29.55
CA LYS A 21 -4.89 10.21 -28.36
C LYS A 21 -4.99 11.69 -27.99
N LYS A 22 -6.18 12.11 -27.55
CA LYS A 22 -6.39 13.47 -27.02
C LYS A 22 -6.20 13.45 -25.51
N CYS A 23 -5.04 13.87 -25.05
CA CYS A 23 -4.72 13.98 -23.63
C CYS A 23 -4.81 15.42 -23.15
N LYS A 24 -5.12 15.60 -21.86
CA LYS A 24 -5.15 16.91 -21.21
C LYS A 24 -4.57 16.78 -19.81
N THR A 25 -3.56 17.58 -19.53
CA THR A 25 -3.03 17.71 -18.16
C THR A 25 -3.84 18.74 -17.40
N ILE A 26 -4.25 18.39 -16.19
CA ILE A 26 -4.95 19.29 -15.27
C ILE A 26 -4.18 19.36 -13.94
N MET A 27 -4.40 20.44 -13.19
CA MET A 27 -3.85 20.58 -11.85
C MET A 27 -4.83 20.03 -10.82
N LEU A 28 -4.32 19.19 -9.92
CA LEU A 28 -5.04 18.71 -8.74
C LEU A 28 -4.12 18.83 -7.51
N PRO A 29 -4.67 18.96 -6.30
CA PRO A 29 -3.88 18.73 -5.09
C PRO A 29 -3.22 17.34 -5.13
N PHE A 30 -1.96 17.24 -4.71
CA PHE A 30 -1.19 15.99 -4.72
C PHE A 30 -1.93 14.84 -4.01
N THR A 31 -2.62 15.15 -2.92
CA THR A 31 -3.43 14.21 -2.13
C THR A 31 -4.62 13.60 -2.88
N GLU A 32 -4.99 14.15 -4.04
CA GLU A 32 -6.01 13.56 -4.91
C GLU A 32 -5.45 12.41 -5.76
N CYS A 33 -4.13 12.25 -5.87
CA CYS A 33 -3.48 11.08 -6.48
C CYS A 33 -3.11 10.03 -5.42
N ILE A 34 -2.46 10.47 -4.34
CA ILE A 34 -1.97 9.61 -3.26
C ILE A 34 -1.79 10.43 -1.97
N PHE A 35 -2.04 9.84 -0.82
CA PHE A 35 -1.76 10.47 0.47
C PHE A 35 -1.33 9.43 1.51
N THR A 36 -0.59 9.86 2.52
CA THR A 36 -0.19 9.00 3.64
C THR A 36 -1.16 9.16 4.81
N TYR A 37 -1.63 8.06 5.38
CA TYR A 37 -2.33 8.03 6.66
C TYR A 37 -1.77 6.94 7.58
N LYS A 38 -1.27 7.33 8.76
CA LYS A 38 -0.69 6.42 9.76
C LYS A 38 0.32 5.46 9.11
N ASP A 39 1.28 6.01 8.39
CA ASP A 39 2.38 5.29 7.72
C ASP A 39 2.06 4.38 6.55
N ILE A 40 0.85 4.49 6.00
CA ILE A 40 0.48 3.78 4.77
C ILE A 40 0.05 4.79 3.72
N ASP A 41 0.52 4.59 2.50
CA ASP A 41 0.08 5.32 1.33
C ASP A 41 -1.23 4.72 0.79
N TYR A 42 -2.21 5.58 0.56
CA TYR A 42 -3.52 5.25 0.01
C TYR A 42 -3.74 6.07 -1.25
N ALA A 43 -4.47 5.51 -2.21
CA ALA A 43 -4.89 6.24 -3.39
C ALA A 43 -5.84 7.40 -3.04
N GLY A 44 -5.55 8.55 -3.65
CA GLY A 44 -6.35 9.76 -3.52
C GLY A 44 -7.68 9.66 -4.28
N ARG A 45 -8.61 10.55 -3.95
CA ARG A 45 -9.98 10.49 -4.50
C ARG A 45 -10.01 10.85 -5.97
N GLY A 46 -9.16 11.76 -6.42
CA GLY A 46 -9.07 12.12 -7.84
C GLY A 46 -8.75 10.94 -8.74
N LEU A 47 -7.80 10.09 -8.33
CA LEU A 47 -7.47 8.87 -9.07
C LEU A 47 -8.60 7.83 -8.97
N TRP A 48 -9.15 7.62 -7.78
CA TRP A 48 -10.22 6.63 -7.57
C TRP A 48 -11.54 6.96 -8.28
N SER A 49 -11.94 8.22 -8.19
CA SER A 49 -13.18 8.76 -8.77
C SER A 49 -13.03 9.04 -10.27
N GLN A 50 -11.87 8.70 -10.85
CA GLN A 50 -11.56 8.90 -12.27
C GLN A 50 -11.72 10.38 -12.70
N TRP A 51 -11.31 11.31 -11.84
CA TRP A 51 -11.13 12.71 -12.25
C TRP A 51 -9.95 12.85 -13.21
N VAL A 52 -8.99 11.93 -13.10
CA VAL A 52 -7.82 11.76 -13.98
C VAL A 52 -7.60 10.27 -14.26
N ASP A 53 -7.00 9.96 -15.41
CA ASP A 53 -6.65 8.59 -15.81
C ASP A 53 -5.32 8.12 -15.19
N GLY A 54 -4.48 9.06 -14.77
CA GLY A 54 -3.20 8.78 -14.13
C GLY A 54 -2.53 10.06 -13.61
N CYS A 55 -1.56 9.88 -12.72
CA CYS A 55 -0.77 10.98 -12.16
C CYS A 55 0.71 10.78 -12.51
N PRO A 56 1.35 11.71 -13.23
CA PRO A 56 2.75 11.58 -13.65
C PRO A 56 3.75 11.82 -12.49
N SER A 57 4.99 11.34 -12.65
CA SER A 57 6.13 11.55 -11.75
C SER A 57 6.00 10.93 -10.36
N TYR A 58 5.50 9.69 -10.30
CA TYR A 58 5.43 8.92 -9.06
C TYR A 58 6.43 7.78 -9.09
N ALA A 59 7.29 7.74 -8.07
CA ALA A 59 8.19 6.64 -7.79
C ALA A 59 7.41 5.32 -7.68
N ILE A 60 7.91 4.33 -8.39
CA ILE A 60 7.39 2.96 -8.44
C ILE A 60 8.01 2.21 -7.26
N THR A 61 7.18 1.83 -6.28
CA THR A 61 7.64 1.11 -5.08
C THR A 61 6.81 -0.13 -4.84
N THR A 62 7.39 -1.12 -4.16
CA THR A 62 6.73 -2.39 -3.81
C THR A 62 5.41 -2.17 -3.07
N ASP A 63 5.42 -1.29 -2.05
CA ASP A 63 4.23 -0.94 -1.27
C ASP A 63 3.13 -0.28 -2.12
N ARG A 64 3.51 0.51 -3.12
CA ARG A 64 2.55 1.13 -4.04
C ARG A 64 1.97 0.17 -5.05
N ARG A 65 2.71 -0.85 -5.50
CA ARG A 65 2.17 -1.85 -6.46
C ARG A 65 0.98 -2.63 -5.91
N THR A 66 0.85 -2.70 -4.58
CA THR A 66 -0.34 -3.23 -3.92
C THR A 66 -1.59 -2.42 -4.27
N GLU A 67 -1.49 -1.09 -4.39
CA GLU A 67 -2.65 -0.20 -4.55
C GLU A 67 -2.81 0.30 -5.99
N PHE A 68 -1.70 0.41 -6.71
CA PHE A 68 -1.61 1.11 -7.98
C PHE A 68 -1.02 0.21 -9.07
N ASP A 69 -1.32 0.57 -10.31
CA ASP A 69 -0.52 0.15 -11.45
C ASP A 69 0.35 1.33 -11.90
N PHE A 70 1.34 1.03 -12.74
CA PHE A 70 2.26 2.04 -13.25
C PHE A 70 2.50 1.83 -14.74
N THR A 71 2.78 2.93 -15.44
CA THR A 71 3.45 2.84 -16.74
C THR A 71 4.91 2.40 -16.55
N LEU A 72 5.62 2.16 -17.66
CA LEU A 72 7.07 2.11 -17.62
C LEU A 72 7.64 3.38 -16.99
N PRO A 73 8.76 3.28 -16.25
CA PRO A 73 9.43 4.43 -15.73
C PRO A 73 9.96 5.29 -16.88
N TYR A 74 9.88 6.59 -16.70
CA TYR A 74 10.44 7.58 -17.61
C TYR A 74 11.30 8.60 -16.86
N LEU A 75 11.44 8.50 -15.54
CA LEU A 75 12.37 9.28 -14.74
C LEU A 75 13.17 8.34 -13.87
N GLU A 76 14.47 8.54 -13.77
CA GLU A 76 15.24 8.00 -12.66
C GLU A 76 14.94 8.80 -11.40
N THR A 77 14.90 8.13 -10.25
CA THR A 77 14.68 8.81 -8.97
C THR A 77 15.71 8.41 -7.96
N THR A 78 16.21 9.39 -7.22
CA THR A 78 17.02 9.19 -6.02
C THR A 78 16.38 9.95 -4.87
N SER A 79 16.60 9.47 -3.66
CA SER A 79 16.21 10.13 -2.43
C SER A 79 17.44 10.59 -1.66
N SER A 80 17.27 11.66 -0.89
CA SER A 80 18.31 12.31 -0.10
C SER A 80 17.84 12.54 1.33
N PHE A 81 18.80 12.88 2.18
CA PHE A 81 18.56 13.35 3.54
C PHE A 81 18.86 14.84 3.60
N THR A 82 17.91 15.62 4.09
CA THR A 82 18.02 17.09 4.21
C THR A 82 17.93 17.49 5.67
N VAL A 83 18.81 18.39 6.11
CA VAL A 83 18.90 18.87 7.49
C VAL A 83 18.83 20.40 7.55
N ALA A 84 18.65 20.95 8.75
CA ALA A 84 18.79 22.38 8.97
C ALA A 84 20.25 22.84 8.70
N PRO A 85 20.49 24.10 8.32
CA PRO A 85 21.83 24.58 7.99
C PRO A 85 22.86 24.31 9.10
N GLY A 86 23.99 23.70 8.73
CA GLY A 86 25.06 23.33 9.65
C GLY A 86 24.82 22.02 10.41
N ASN A 87 23.80 21.25 10.00
CA ASN A 87 23.46 19.94 10.56
C ASN A 87 23.49 19.87 12.10
N PRO A 88 22.66 20.66 12.81
CA PRO A 88 22.76 20.83 14.26
C PRO A 88 22.50 19.55 15.07
N SER A 89 21.79 18.57 14.48
CA SER A 89 21.56 17.25 15.08
C SER A 89 22.76 16.31 14.95
N GLY A 90 23.72 16.63 14.05
CA GLY A 90 24.82 15.74 13.71
C GLY A 90 24.35 14.47 12.99
N PHE A 91 23.24 14.54 12.23
CA PHE A 91 22.73 13.39 11.49
C PHE A 91 23.74 12.95 10.42
N ASP A 92 24.08 11.66 10.43
CA ASP A 92 24.93 11.04 9.40
C ASP A 92 24.13 9.96 8.67
N PRO A 93 23.91 10.10 7.34
CA PRO A 93 23.14 9.14 6.55
C PRO A 93 23.80 7.75 6.50
N ASN A 94 25.08 7.62 6.84
CA ASN A 94 25.76 6.33 6.85
C ASN A 94 25.43 5.49 8.09
N LEU A 95 24.88 6.07 9.15
CA LEU A 95 24.49 5.34 10.36
C LEU A 95 23.47 4.25 10.04
N GLU A 96 23.59 3.09 10.68
CA GLU A 96 22.58 2.02 10.59
C GLU A 96 21.37 2.31 11.49
N ASP A 97 21.57 3.04 12.59
CA ASP A 97 20.53 3.36 13.55
C ASP A 97 20.16 4.84 13.55
N TYR A 98 18.98 5.13 13.03
CA TYR A 98 18.37 6.45 13.05
C TYR A 98 17.41 6.66 14.23
N SER A 99 17.28 5.70 15.15
CA SER A 99 16.38 5.81 16.32
C SER A 99 16.63 7.03 17.22
N PRO A 100 17.86 7.56 17.35
CA PRO A 100 18.11 8.80 18.09
C PRO A 100 17.50 10.06 17.46
N PHE A 101 17.15 10.02 16.18
CA PHE A 101 16.70 11.18 15.41
C PHE A 101 15.18 11.16 15.18
N THR A 102 14.60 12.35 15.07
CA THR A 102 13.24 12.57 14.58
C THR A 102 13.28 12.80 13.08
N LEU A 103 12.82 11.81 12.32
CA LEU A 103 12.70 11.90 10.87
C LEU A 103 11.38 12.58 10.51
N VAL A 104 11.36 13.32 9.42
CA VAL A 104 10.15 13.79 8.75
C VAL A 104 10.16 13.39 7.28
N ARG A 105 8.99 13.09 6.72
CA ARG A 105 8.78 12.91 5.27
C ARG A 105 7.57 13.69 4.78
N LEU A 106 7.42 13.79 3.47
CA LEU A 106 6.23 14.35 2.85
C LEU A 106 5.13 13.29 2.72
N THR A 107 3.87 13.70 2.81
CA THR A 107 2.70 12.86 2.51
C THR A 107 2.79 12.30 1.09
N GLY A 108 2.51 11.00 0.94
CA GLY A 108 2.58 10.25 -0.30
C GLY A 108 3.96 10.24 -0.96
N ALA A 109 5.05 10.43 -0.21
CA ALA A 109 6.41 10.27 -0.72
C ALA A 109 6.91 8.82 -0.55
N PRO A 110 7.73 8.31 -1.48
CA PRO A 110 8.29 6.95 -1.38
C PRO A 110 9.31 6.80 -0.24
N THR A 111 9.79 7.92 0.31
CA THR A 111 10.75 8.01 1.42
C THR A 111 10.08 7.72 2.76
N ASN A 112 9.56 6.50 2.91
CA ASN A 112 8.80 6.05 4.06
C ASN A 112 9.56 5.02 4.90
N GLY A 113 8.93 4.53 5.98
CA GLY A 113 9.54 3.55 6.87
C GLY A 113 9.87 2.23 6.18
N VAL A 114 9.07 1.85 5.19
CA VAL A 114 9.33 0.66 4.36
C VAL A 114 10.61 0.83 3.55
N CYS A 115 10.85 2.01 2.95
CA CYS A 115 12.13 2.30 2.31
C CYS A 115 13.31 2.17 3.29
N LEU A 116 13.19 2.72 4.50
CA LEU A 116 14.24 2.59 5.52
C LEU A 116 14.52 1.14 5.89
N ASN A 117 13.48 0.30 6.01
CA ASN A 117 13.64 -1.13 6.25
C ASN A 117 14.41 -1.82 5.12
N ARG A 118 14.09 -1.52 3.85
CA ARG A 118 14.83 -2.04 2.68
C ARG A 118 16.29 -1.59 2.68
N LEU A 119 16.56 -0.37 3.15
CA LEU A 119 17.91 0.17 3.36
C LEU A 119 18.59 -0.36 4.63
N LYS A 120 17.94 -1.28 5.37
CA LYS A 120 18.43 -1.87 6.63
C LYS A 120 18.73 -0.82 7.71
N LYS A 121 17.91 0.23 7.77
CA LYS A 121 18.02 1.30 8.76
C LYS A 121 16.97 1.10 9.86
N THR A 122 17.39 1.10 11.12
CA THR A 122 16.45 1.19 12.25
C THR A 122 16.06 2.65 12.47
N TYR A 123 14.82 2.90 12.86
CA TYR A 123 14.34 4.26 13.10
C TYR A 123 13.31 4.29 14.22
N GLY A 124 13.20 5.45 14.87
CA GLY A 124 12.28 5.71 15.96
C GLY A 124 11.10 6.55 15.49
N LYS A 125 11.17 7.85 15.75
CA LYS A 125 10.08 8.78 15.43
C LYS A 125 10.14 9.19 13.96
N PHE A 126 9.05 8.95 13.23
CA PHE A 126 8.91 9.33 11.83
C PHE A 126 7.63 10.14 11.61
N MET A 127 7.76 11.44 11.37
CA MET A 127 6.67 12.38 11.18
C MET A 127 6.27 12.50 9.70
N VAL A 128 5.02 12.86 9.45
CA VAL A 128 4.51 13.14 8.10
C VAL A 128 4.10 14.61 8.01
N ALA A 129 4.77 15.37 7.16
CA ALA A 129 4.40 16.73 6.79
C ALA A 129 3.50 16.70 5.54
N GLN A 130 2.52 17.61 5.47
CA GLN A 130 1.59 17.72 4.34
C GLN A 130 2.25 18.31 3.08
N ASN A 131 3.30 19.11 3.26
CA ASN A 131 4.00 19.78 2.17
C ASN A 131 5.42 20.19 2.58
N LEU A 132 6.19 20.67 1.61
CA LEU A 132 7.58 21.09 1.80
C LEU A 132 7.73 22.28 2.77
N PRO A 133 6.90 23.35 2.70
CA PRO A 133 6.94 24.42 3.70
C PRO A 133 6.82 23.93 5.15
N GLU A 134 5.88 23.03 5.44
CA GLU A 134 5.71 22.44 6.77
C GLU A 134 6.94 21.61 7.17
N ALA A 135 7.46 20.76 6.29
CA ALA A 135 8.67 19.98 6.57
C ALA A 135 9.87 20.89 6.88
N LYS A 136 10.04 21.98 6.13
CA LYS A 136 11.08 22.97 6.35
C LYS A 136 10.93 23.67 7.71
N GLU A 137 9.71 24.05 8.08
CA GLU A 137 9.43 24.65 9.39
C GLU A 137 9.81 23.68 10.53
N LEU A 138 9.47 22.40 10.41
CA LEU A 138 9.81 21.37 11.39
C LEU A 138 11.33 21.18 11.57
N LEU A 139 12.12 21.31 10.50
CA LEU A 139 13.58 21.27 10.61
C LEU A 139 14.15 22.54 11.25
N LEU A 140 13.72 23.71 10.77
CA LEU A 140 14.27 24.99 11.22
C LEU A 140 13.94 25.31 12.68
N ASN A 141 12.83 24.80 13.22
CA ASN A 141 12.45 24.96 14.62
C ASN A 141 12.97 23.84 15.54
N GLY A 142 13.68 22.84 15.00
CA GLY A 142 14.23 21.70 15.74
C GLY A 142 13.20 20.66 16.20
N THR A 143 11.99 20.66 15.63
CA THR A 143 10.97 19.61 15.90
C THR A 143 11.31 18.30 15.20
N ALA A 144 11.98 18.38 14.06
CA ALA A 144 12.54 17.27 13.31
C ALA A 144 14.03 17.52 13.04
N ASP A 145 14.80 16.44 12.99
CA ASP A 145 16.25 16.48 12.79
C ASP A 145 16.62 16.35 11.31
N VAL A 146 15.84 15.58 10.55
CA VAL A 146 16.13 15.25 9.15
C VAL A 146 14.85 15.04 8.35
N LEU A 147 14.82 15.58 7.14
CA LEU A 147 13.82 15.31 6.11
C LEU A 147 14.36 14.23 5.17
N PHE A 148 13.66 13.10 5.07
CA PHE A 148 13.92 12.08 4.07
C PHE A 148 12.99 12.29 2.87
N SER A 149 13.55 12.68 1.71
CA SER A 149 12.73 13.08 0.55
C SER A 149 13.42 12.83 -0.81
N PRO A 150 12.66 12.74 -1.91
CA PRO A 150 13.21 12.62 -3.27
C PRO A 150 13.70 13.96 -3.84
N ARG A 151 13.99 14.97 -3.00
CA ARG A 151 14.44 16.31 -3.43
C ARG A 151 15.95 16.39 -3.33
N ASN A 152 16.60 16.91 -4.35
CA ASN A 152 18.06 17.08 -4.37
C ASN A 152 18.50 18.51 -4.03
N VAL A 153 17.58 19.48 -4.04
CA VAL A 153 17.81 20.87 -3.64
C VAL A 153 16.58 21.38 -2.90
N ILE A 154 16.78 22.00 -1.74
CA ILE A 154 15.73 22.70 -1.00
C ILE A 154 16.30 24.01 -0.45
N ASP A 155 15.78 25.13 -0.93
CA ASP A 155 16.25 26.47 -0.54
C ASP A 155 16.30 26.65 0.97
N GLY A 156 17.44 27.09 1.49
CA GLY A 156 17.65 27.40 2.90
C GLY A 156 17.76 26.18 3.82
N LEU A 157 17.98 24.99 3.27
CA LEU A 157 18.33 23.76 3.99
C LEU A 157 19.59 23.14 3.39
N GLU A 158 20.20 22.22 4.12
CA GLU A 158 21.39 21.50 3.68
C GLU A 158 21.00 20.09 3.24
N VAL A 159 21.21 19.78 1.96
CA VAL A 159 21.00 18.43 1.41
C VAL A 159 22.30 17.65 1.52
N LEU A 160 22.29 16.58 2.31
CA LEU A 160 23.46 15.74 2.51
C LEU A 160 23.79 14.95 1.22
N PRO A 161 25.07 14.64 0.96
CA PRO A 161 25.51 14.05 -0.32
C PRO A 161 25.00 12.62 -0.56
N ALA A 162 24.59 11.89 0.48
CA ALA A 162 24.07 10.54 0.33
C ALA A 162 22.85 10.50 -0.61
N ARG A 163 22.86 9.52 -1.52
CA ARG A 163 21.75 9.21 -2.44
C ARG A 163 21.34 7.76 -2.22
N VAL A 164 20.04 7.52 -2.10
CA VAL A 164 19.47 6.18 -1.91
C VAL A 164 18.26 5.99 -2.81
N HIS A 165 18.01 4.75 -3.23
CA HIS A 165 16.80 4.41 -3.98
C HIS A 165 15.72 3.92 -3.02
N CYS A 166 14.54 4.53 -3.12
CA CYS A 166 13.32 4.05 -2.45
C CYS A 166 12.34 3.42 -3.43
N ASP A 167 12.57 3.62 -4.71
CA ASP A 167 11.92 3.03 -5.85
C ASP A 167 12.59 1.72 -6.29
N GLU A 168 11.89 0.99 -7.15
CA GLU A 168 12.43 -0.21 -7.81
C GLU A 168 13.18 0.15 -9.09
N ASP A 169 12.59 1.01 -9.92
CA ASP A 169 13.07 1.30 -11.28
C ASP A 169 12.83 2.77 -11.70
N GLY A 170 12.74 3.70 -10.75
CA GLY A 170 12.43 5.11 -11.00
C GLY A 170 10.95 5.48 -10.85
N ALA A 171 10.52 6.49 -11.61
CA ALA A 171 9.17 7.04 -11.60
C ALA A 171 8.47 6.97 -12.95
N GLY A 172 7.16 6.69 -12.89
CA GLY A 172 6.26 6.62 -14.04
C GLY A 172 4.95 7.36 -13.79
N ILE A 173 3.93 7.07 -14.60
CA ILE A 173 2.56 7.51 -14.33
C ILE A 173 1.92 6.52 -13.38
N LEU A 174 1.50 7.01 -12.21
CA LEU A 174 0.68 6.30 -11.23
C LEU A 174 -0.73 6.11 -11.79
N LEU A 175 -1.20 4.88 -11.83
CA LEU A 175 -2.50 4.50 -12.36
C LEU A 175 -3.35 3.83 -11.28
N ARG A 176 -4.67 3.94 -11.43
CA ARG A 176 -5.59 3.10 -10.68
C ARG A 176 -5.35 1.62 -11.03
N LYS A 177 -5.47 0.74 -10.05
CA LYS A 177 -5.40 -0.71 -10.27
C LYS A 177 -6.38 -1.18 -11.36
N GLY A 178 -5.90 -1.97 -12.31
CA GLY A 178 -6.64 -2.45 -13.47
C GLY A 178 -6.82 -1.42 -14.57
N SER A 179 -6.07 -0.31 -14.58
CA SER A 179 -6.13 0.69 -15.65
C SER A 179 -5.61 0.11 -16.98
N ASP A 180 -6.29 0.41 -18.07
CA ASP A 180 -5.87 0.06 -19.42
C ASP A 180 -4.87 1.07 -20.00
N LEU A 181 -4.60 2.18 -19.33
CA LEU A 181 -3.74 3.25 -19.85
C LEU A 181 -2.35 2.75 -20.24
N ALA A 182 -1.75 1.91 -19.39
CA ALA A 182 -0.42 1.35 -19.63
C ALA A 182 -0.36 0.49 -20.91
N THR A 183 -1.47 -0.12 -21.34
CA THR A 183 -1.52 -1.03 -22.50
C THR A 183 -1.18 -0.32 -23.81
N TRP A 184 -1.58 0.96 -23.95
CA TRP A 184 -1.26 1.76 -25.13
C TRP A 184 -0.16 2.78 -24.84
N TRP A 185 -0.04 3.27 -23.60
CA TRP A 185 0.99 4.25 -23.24
C TRP A 185 2.40 3.65 -23.33
N ASN A 186 2.62 2.46 -22.79
CA ASN A 186 3.97 1.88 -22.74
C ASN A 186 4.57 1.66 -24.14
N PRO A 187 3.87 1.06 -25.13
CA PRO A 187 4.38 0.95 -26.50
C PRO A 187 4.62 2.32 -27.17
N ALA A 188 3.74 3.30 -26.92
CA ALA A 188 3.89 4.65 -27.46
C ALA A 188 5.11 5.36 -26.89
N PHE A 189 5.32 5.25 -25.58
CA PHE A 189 6.48 5.80 -24.89
C PHE A 189 7.78 5.12 -25.35
N GLN A 190 7.80 3.80 -25.49
CA GLN A 190 8.96 3.09 -26.04
C GLN A 190 9.29 3.56 -27.46
N THR A 191 8.28 3.75 -28.33
CA THR A 191 8.48 4.30 -29.67
C THR A 191 9.11 5.70 -29.62
N PHE A 192 8.62 6.55 -28.71
CA PHE A 192 9.15 7.88 -28.48
C PHE A 192 10.61 7.87 -27.97
N TYR A 193 10.90 6.96 -27.03
CA TYR A 193 12.21 6.77 -26.43
C TYR A 193 13.23 6.29 -27.46
N PHE A 194 12.94 5.19 -28.15
CA PHE A 194 13.86 4.57 -29.11
C PHE A 194 14.03 5.39 -30.40
N SER A 195 13.16 6.36 -30.68
CA SER A 195 13.39 7.30 -31.79
C SER A 195 14.43 8.38 -31.47
N GLY A 196 14.99 8.41 -30.25
CA GLY A 196 15.92 9.44 -29.78
C GLY A 196 15.26 10.80 -29.48
N GLN A 197 13.95 10.94 -29.70
CA GLN A 197 13.24 12.19 -29.41
C GLN A 197 13.15 12.45 -27.91
N TYR A 198 13.12 11.40 -27.08
CA TYR A 198 13.16 11.53 -25.63
C TYR A 198 14.45 12.21 -25.16
N ALA A 199 15.63 11.82 -25.69
CA ALA A 199 16.90 12.44 -25.31
C ALA A 199 16.98 13.94 -25.72
N GLN A 200 16.27 14.33 -26.78
CA GLN A 200 16.19 15.72 -27.22
C GLN A 200 15.37 16.63 -26.30
N PHE A 201 14.69 16.07 -25.28
CA PHE A 201 13.87 16.90 -24.39
C PHE A 201 14.68 17.88 -23.53
N GLY A 202 16.01 17.81 -23.49
CA GLY A 202 16.85 18.82 -22.81
C GLY A 202 16.72 18.86 -21.29
N TRP A 203 15.78 18.11 -20.71
CA TRP A 203 15.58 17.95 -19.27
C TRP A 203 16.47 16.86 -18.65
N CYS A 204 17.07 15.99 -19.48
CA CYS A 204 17.90 14.86 -19.03
C CYS A 204 19.39 15.22 -18.90
N GLY A 205 19.78 16.50 -19.01
CA GLY A 205 21.18 16.92 -19.06
C GLY A 205 21.55 18.14 -18.22
N VAL A 206 20.72 18.57 -17.26
CA VAL A 206 21.07 19.68 -16.35
C VAL A 206 21.40 19.09 -14.97
N GLY A 207 22.57 18.47 -14.90
CA GLY A 207 23.11 17.87 -13.68
C GLY A 207 24.64 17.95 -13.56
N ASP A 208 25.34 18.25 -14.66
CA ASP A 208 26.80 18.30 -14.71
C ASP A 208 27.31 19.70 -15.13
N ASP A 209 26.78 20.78 -14.53
CA ASP A 209 27.44 22.10 -14.58
C ASP A 209 28.47 22.21 -13.42
N ASP A 210 29.27 21.15 -13.22
CA ASP A 210 30.50 21.13 -12.39
C ASP A 210 31.75 21.16 -13.29
N ASP A 211 31.62 21.59 -14.56
CA ASP A 211 32.78 22.04 -15.34
C ASP A 211 33.15 23.44 -14.85
N ASP A 212 33.83 23.48 -13.70
CA ASP A 212 34.70 24.58 -13.32
C ASP A 212 35.69 24.80 -14.47
N ASP A 213 35.53 25.97 -15.12
CA ASP A 213 36.51 26.58 -16.00
C ASP A 213 37.86 26.73 -15.24
N ASP A 214 38.67 25.68 -15.19
CA ASP A 214 40.13 25.77 -14.96
C ASP A 214 40.82 26.20 -16.27
N ASP A 215 40.44 27.38 -16.77
CA ASP A 215 41.27 28.19 -17.65
C ASP A 215 42.09 29.13 -16.73
N ASP A 216 43.26 28.68 -16.25
CA ASP A 216 44.33 29.59 -15.85
C ASP A 216 45.72 28.91 -15.96
N ASP A 217 46.51 29.51 -16.86
CA ASP A 217 47.96 29.67 -16.84
C ASP A 217 48.89 28.50 -17.21
N ASP A 218 49.16 28.46 -18.53
CA ASP A 218 50.51 28.33 -19.09
C ASP A 218 51.57 29.06 -18.25
N ASP A 219 52.50 28.32 -17.65
CA ASP A 219 53.87 28.80 -17.47
C ASP A 219 54.88 27.67 -17.65
N ASN A 220 55.65 27.82 -18.73
CA ASN A 220 56.96 27.20 -18.92
C ASN A 220 57.88 27.53 -17.73
N GLU A 221 58.64 26.56 -17.24
CA GLU A 221 60.11 26.66 -17.15
C GLU A 221 60.75 25.34 -16.68
N ASP A 222 61.65 24.84 -17.53
CA ASP A 222 62.95 24.20 -17.24
C ASP A 222 63.11 23.14 -16.12
N GLY A 223 63.65 21.98 -16.50
CA GLY A 223 64.28 21.09 -15.53
C GLY A 223 64.74 19.72 -16.04
N ASN A 224 65.92 19.71 -16.65
CA ASN A 224 66.86 18.59 -16.84
C ASN A 224 66.82 17.49 -15.74
N ASP A 225 66.89 16.20 -16.13
CA ASP A 225 68.04 15.29 -15.92
C ASP A 225 67.65 13.80 -15.87
N ASP A 226 68.34 13.05 -16.74
CA ASP A 226 68.99 11.74 -16.56
C ASP A 226 68.27 10.47 -16.06
N VAL A 227 68.32 9.48 -16.99
CA VAL A 227 68.84 8.10 -16.84
C VAL A 227 68.12 7.15 -15.87
N VAL A 228 67.67 5.99 -16.37
CA VAL A 228 68.18 4.63 -16.07
C VAL A 228 67.39 3.59 -16.88
N ASP A 229 68.16 2.65 -17.43
CA ASP A 229 67.80 1.47 -18.23
C ASP A 229 66.82 0.47 -17.57
N GLY A 230 66.18 -0.37 -18.40
CA GLY A 230 65.39 -1.50 -17.91
C GLY A 230 64.79 -2.38 -19.01
N GLU A 231 65.60 -3.31 -19.48
CA GLU A 231 65.46 -4.42 -20.43
C GLU A 231 64.16 -5.30 -20.46
N ASP A 232 64.05 -6.03 -21.58
CA ASP A 232 63.36 -7.31 -21.86
C ASP A 232 61.82 -7.31 -22.01
N GLY A 233 61.18 -7.84 -23.05
CA GLY A 233 61.59 -8.75 -24.12
C GLY A 233 60.62 -9.94 -24.19
N HIS A 234 59.77 -10.04 -25.23
CA HIS A 234 59.37 -11.33 -25.82
C HIS A 234 58.58 -11.18 -27.13
N ASP A 235 59.18 -11.73 -28.19
CA ASP A 235 58.62 -12.01 -29.50
C ASP A 235 57.62 -13.18 -29.47
N GLY A 236 56.70 -13.21 -30.43
CA GLY A 236 55.81 -14.34 -30.65
C GLY A 236 54.90 -14.20 -31.87
N ASN A 237 55.52 -14.08 -33.06
CA ASN A 237 54.89 -14.09 -34.38
C ASN A 237 54.52 -15.52 -34.81
N ILE A 238 53.29 -15.78 -35.31
CA ILE A 238 52.99 -16.89 -36.23
C ILE A 238 51.91 -16.46 -37.24
N ASP A 239 52.36 -16.29 -38.49
CA ASP A 239 51.58 -16.26 -39.73
C ASP A 239 51.09 -17.68 -40.12
N GLY A 240 49.98 -17.75 -40.88
CA GLY A 240 49.57 -18.99 -41.54
C GLY A 240 48.32 -18.88 -42.42
N ASN A 241 48.52 -18.42 -43.66
CA ASN A 241 47.58 -18.36 -44.79
C ASN A 241 46.98 -19.72 -45.25
N GLY A 242 45.85 -19.64 -45.98
CA GLY A 242 45.42 -20.63 -46.99
C GLY A 242 43.90 -20.65 -47.19
N GLU A 243 43.34 -19.79 -48.06
CA GLU A 243 42.98 -20.04 -49.47
C GLU A 243 41.75 -20.95 -49.73
N ASP A 244 40.70 -20.30 -50.26
CA ASP A 244 39.76 -20.67 -51.33
C ASP A 244 39.14 -22.08 -51.42
N LYS A 245 37.79 -22.10 -51.46
CA LYS A 245 37.01 -22.57 -52.64
C LYS A 245 35.50 -22.33 -52.51
N ASN A 246 34.97 -21.67 -53.55
CA ASN A 246 33.66 -21.73 -54.19
C ASN A 246 32.61 -22.75 -53.70
N GLY A 247 31.36 -22.28 -53.67
CA GLY A 247 30.25 -22.97 -54.37
C GLY A 247 28.98 -23.18 -53.56
N ASP A 248 27.86 -22.79 -54.18
CA ASP A 248 26.47 -23.21 -53.92
C ASP A 248 25.73 -22.38 -52.85
N ASN A 249 24.98 -21.34 -53.22
CA ASN A 249 23.60 -21.36 -53.74
C ASN A 249 22.69 -22.37 -53.01
N ASP A 250 22.13 -21.94 -51.88
CA ASP A 250 20.80 -22.38 -51.46
C ASP A 250 20.03 -21.16 -50.94
N ASP A 251 19.00 -20.81 -51.71
CA ASP A 251 17.95 -19.87 -51.37
C ASP A 251 17.12 -20.47 -50.23
N ASP A 252 17.47 -20.15 -48.98
CA ASP A 252 16.57 -20.38 -47.83
C ASP A 252 15.45 -19.33 -47.89
N ILE A 253 14.43 -19.68 -48.67
CA ILE A 253 13.08 -19.16 -48.56
C ILE A 253 12.60 -19.47 -47.14
N ILE A 254 12.65 -18.47 -46.27
CA ILE A 254 11.88 -18.49 -45.03
C ILE A 254 10.41 -18.34 -45.45
N GLU A 255 9.73 -19.47 -45.66
CA GLU A 255 8.27 -19.55 -45.65
C GLU A 255 7.82 -19.09 -44.26
N TYR A 256 7.41 -17.83 -44.17
CA TYR A 256 6.53 -17.35 -43.12
C TYR A 256 5.20 -18.10 -43.28
N ASP A 257 5.07 -19.21 -42.56
CA ASP A 257 3.77 -19.81 -42.27
C ASP A 257 2.95 -18.75 -41.53
N GLY A 258 2.05 -18.11 -42.28
CA GLY A 258 1.00 -17.25 -41.79
C GLY A 258 0.03 -18.08 -40.95
N ASN A 259 0.40 -18.34 -39.70
CA ASN A 259 -0.60 -18.55 -38.67
C ASN A 259 -1.27 -17.19 -38.45
N GLU A 260 -2.40 -17.02 -39.13
CA GLU A 260 -3.51 -16.18 -38.68
C GLU A 260 -3.91 -16.65 -37.26
N GLU A 261 -3.11 -16.28 -36.25
CA GLU A 261 -3.64 -16.08 -34.92
C GLU A 261 -4.63 -14.94 -35.04
N ASN A 262 -5.90 -15.33 -35.16
CA ASN A 262 -7.05 -14.48 -35.03
C ASN A 262 -6.81 -13.49 -33.91
N ASP A 263 -6.53 -12.26 -34.35
CA ASP A 263 -6.58 -11.02 -33.62
C ASP A 263 -7.93 -10.98 -32.89
N LYS A 264 -7.96 -11.50 -31.66
CA LYS A 264 -9.07 -11.35 -30.72
C LYS A 264 -9.05 -9.92 -30.21
N ILE A 265 -9.30 -8.99 -31.12
CA ILE A 265 -9.63 -7.61 -30.83
C ILE A 265 -10.93 -7.64 -30.00
N GLY A 266 -10.78 -7.39 -28.71
CA GLY A 266 -11.88 -7.00 -27.83
C GLY A 266 -12.72 -8.13 -27.23
N GLN A 267 -12.12 -9.20 -26.70
CA GLN A 267 -12.81 -9.88 -25.59
C GLN A 267 -12.83 -8.90 -24.40
N PRO A 268 -14.01 -8.67 -23.75
CA PRO A 268 -14.06 -7.88 -22.54
C PRO A 268 -13.03 -8.44 -21.57
N THR A 269 -12.13 -7.59 -21.07
CA THR A 269 -11.25 -8.00 -19.99
C THR A 269 -12.14 -8.52 -18.87
N ASP A 270 -11.87 -9.74 -18.41
CA ASP A 270 -12.58 -10.30 -17.25
C ASP A 270 -12.49 -9.27 -16.12
N HIS A 271 -13.65 -8.93 -15.53
CA HIS A 271 -13.74 -7.90 -14.48
C HIS A 271 -12.74 -8.21 -13.35
N LEU A 272 -11.85 -7.27 -13.06
CA LEU A 272 -10.93 -7.35 -11.93
C LEU A 272 -11.69 -7.01 -10.64
N TRP A 273 -11.96 -8.04 -9.83
CA TRP A 273 -12.64 -7.90 -8.53
C TRP A 273 -11.68 -7.33 -7.48
N LYS A 274 -11.95 -6.10 -7.04
CA LYS A 274 -11.12 -5.39 -6.07
C LYS A 274 -11.68 -5.52 -4.66
N PHE A 275 -10.88 -6.08 -3.77
CA PHE A 275 -11.16 -6.22 -2.35
C PHE A 275 -10.29 -5.25 -1.56
N VAL A 276 -10.81 -4.66 -0.49
CA VAL A 276 -10.04 -3.74 0.35
C VAL A 276 -9.89 -4.18 1.81
N VAL A 277 -8.75 -3.79 2.38
CA VAL A 277 -8.35 -3.90 3.79
C VAL A 277 -7.71 -2.61 4.27
N SER A 278 -7.57 -2.43 5.59
CA SER A 278 -6.85 -1.27 6.15
C SER A 278 -5.32 -1.38 6.06
N GLY A 279 -4.79 -2.61 5.94
CA GLY A 279 -3.36 -2.91 5.89
C GLY A 279 -2.63 -2.87 7.24
N LYS A 280 -3.34 -2.92 8.38
CA LYS A 280 -2.74 -2.73 9.73
C LYS A 280 -3.14 -3.77 10.77
N ILE A 281 -3.79 -4.84 10.33
CA ILE A 281 -4.39 -5.81 11.25
C ILE A 281 -3.60 -7.11 11.13
N GLU A 282 -2.51 -7.22 11.87
CA GLU A 282 -1.81 -8.50 12.02
C GLU A 282 -2.65 -9.50 12.82
N PRO A 283 -2.65 -10.80 12.45
CA PRO A 283 -2.04 -11.42 11.26
C PRO A 283 -2.99 -11.52 10.04
N TYR A 284 -4.08 -10.76 10.03
CA TYR A 284 -5.13 -10.84 9.00
C TYR A 284 -4.73 -10.15 7.69
N SER A 285 -4.35 -8.88 7.75
CA SER A 285 -3.99 -8.08 6.56
C SER A 285 -3.10 -6.92 6.98
N PHE A 286 -1.83 -6.98 6.61
CA PHE A 286 -0.81 -6.03 7.02
C PHE A 286 0.30 -5.91 5.98
N LEU A 287 1.03 -4.80 6.00
CA LEU A 287 2.25 -4.66 5.20
C LEU A 287 3.42 -5.28 5.97
N ASP A 288 4.20 -6.13 5.30
CA ASP A 288 5.47 -6.61 5.86
C ASP A 288 6.56 -5.52 5.84
N SER A 289 7.77 -5.88 6.27
CA SER A 289 8.92 -4.95 6.29
C SER A 289 9.34 -4.46 4.91
N GLU A 290 9.01 -5.17 3.85
CA GLU A 290 9.33 -4.83 2.46
C GLU A 290 8.22 -4.00 1.79
N GLY A 291 7.04 -3.96 2.41
CA GLY A 291 5.88 -3.23 1.94
C GLY A 291 4.87 -4.10 1.22
N ASN A 292 5.04 -5.42 1.20
CA ASN A 292 4.09 -6.31 0.57
C ASN A 292 2.86 -6.42 1.47
N LEU A 293 1.66 -6.29 0.90
CA LEU A 293 0.45 -6.66 1.59
C LEU A 293 0.37 -8.18 1.72
N ILE A 294 0.40 -8.66 2.96
CA ILE A 294 0.35 -10.07 3.32
C ILE A 294 -0.70 -10.33 4.41
N GLY A 295 -0.91 -11.60 4.75
CA GLY A 295 -1.75 -12.02 5.87
C GLY A 295 -2.84 -13.00 5.46
N TRP A 296 -3.49 -13.58 6.47
CA TRP A 296 -4.55 -14.58 6.29
C TRP A 296 -5.65 -14.16 5.32
N THR A 297 -6.08 -12.89 5.37
CA THR A 297 -7.14 -12.37 4.50
C THR A 297 -6.70 -12.38 3.04
N LYS A 298 -5.45 -12.03 2.73
CA LYS A 298 -4.95 -12.06 1.34
C LYS A 298 -5.02 -13.47 0.79
N ASP A 299 -4.41 -14.42 1.51
CA ASP A 299 -4.33 -15.81 1.07
C ASP A 299 -5.74 -16.42 0.93
N PHE A 300 -6.67 -16.06 1.82
CA PHE A 300 -8.06 -16.49 1.76
C PHE A 300 -8.79 -15.95 0.53
N ILE A 301 -8.65 -14.65 0.23
CA ILE A 301 -9.26 -14.05 -0.97
C ILE A 301 -8.71 -14.70 -2.23
N GLU A 302 -7.39 -14.87 -2.33
CA GLU A 302 -6.74 -15.48 -3.49
C GLU A 302 -7.21 -16.92 -3.72
N GLU A 303 -7.35 -17.71 -2.66
CA GLU A 303 -7.83 -19.09 -2.74
C GLU A 303 -9.28 -19.18 -3.25
N VAL A 304 -10.20 -18.37 -2.69
CA VAL A 304 -11.61 -18.36 -3.13
C VAL A 304 -11.73 -17.87 -4.57
N CYS A 305 -10.97 -16.84 -4.95
CA CYS A 305 -10.95 -16.30 -6.30
C CYS A 305 -10.41 -17.30 -7.33
N SER A 306 -9.32 -18.00 -7.00
CA SER A 306 -8.76 -19.08 -7.81
C SER A 306 -9.80 -20.16 -8.10
N ARG A 307 -10.51 -20.64 -7.05
CA ARG A 307 -11.59 -21.62 -7.19
C ARG A 307 -12.75 -21.13 -8.04
N ALA A 308 -13.05 -19.83 -7.97
CA ALA A 308 -14.11 -19.22 -8.76
C ALA A 308 -13.71 -18.89 -10.21
N GLY A 309 -12.42 -19.06 -10.58
CA GLY A 309 -11.90 -18.61 -11.86
C GLY A 309 -12.07 -17.10 -12.06
N LYS A 310 -11.91 -16.31 -11.00
CA LYS A 310 -12.04 -14.85 -11.02
C LYS A 310 -10.68 -14.18 -10.85
N GLN A 311 -10.46 -13.11 -11.62
CA GLN A 311 -9.35 -12.20 -11.37
C GLN A 311 -9.71 -11.32 -10.19
N CYS A 312 -8.91 -11.39 -9.13
CA CYS A 312 -9.11 -10.63 -7.91
C CYS A 312 -7.83 -9.91 -7.52
N HIS A 313 -7.99 -8.79 -6.83
CA HIS A 313 -6.88 -8.05 -6.26
C HIS A 313 -7.24 -7.52 -4.87
N LEU A 314 -6.36 -7.74 -3.89
CA LEU A 314 -6.50 -7.17 -2.55
C LEU A 314 -5.66 -5.90 -2.46
N MET A 315 -6.29 -4.82 -2.01
CA MET A 315 -5.71 -3.47 -1.99
C MET A 315 -6.08 -2.72 -0.69
N LEU A 316 -5.58 -1.51 -0.53
CA LEU A 316 -5.68 -0.75 0.71
C LEU A 316 -6.76 0.33 0.61
N ALA A 317 -7.58 0.46 1.65
CA ALA A 317 -8.49 1.59 1.78
C ALA A 317 -8.63 2.02 3.24
N GLN A 318 -8.87 3.31 3.46
CA GLN A 318 -9.31 3.76 4.78
C GLN A 318 -10.68 3.15 5.09
N VAL A 319 -10.92 2.86 6.38
CA VAL A 319 -12.21 2.33 6.85
C VAL A 319 -13.38 3.21 6.41
N SER A 320 -13.18 4.53 6.38
CA SER A 320 -14.17 5.53 5.93
C SER A 320 -14.64 5.33 4.49
N GLU A 321 -13.84 4.68 3.63
CA GLU A 321 -14.23 4.39 2.24
C GLU A 321 -15.19 3.20 2.13
N CYS A 322 -15.21 2.32 3.13
CA CYS A 322 -16.14 1.20 3.25
C CYS A 322 -17.41 1.59 4.01
N THR A 323 -17.23 2.28 5.13
CA THR A 323 -18.31 2.74 6.00
C THR A 323 -17.89 4.02 6.72
N SER A 324 -18.81 4.98 6.83
CA SER A 324 -18.64 6.18 7.64
C SER A 324 -19.65 6.19 8.78
N ARG A 325 -19.26 6.80 9.90
CA ARG A 325 -20.16 7.05 11.02
C ARG A 325 -20.44 8.54 11.10
N ASP A 326 -21.71 8.90 11.28
CA ASP A 326 -22.15 10.25 11.63
C ASP A 326 -23.16 10.15 12.78
N GLY A 327 -22.72 10.58 13.97
CA GLY A 327 -23.40 10.28 15.23
C GLY A 327 -23.49 8.78 15.51
N GLU A 328 -24.68 8.30 15.84
CA GLU A 328 -24.96 6.87 16.08
C GLU A 328 -25.19 6.08 14.79
N LEU A 329 -25.32 6.76 13.65
CA LEU A 329 -25.70 6.14 12.38
C LEU A 329 -24.47 5.70 11.58
N LEU A 330 -24.58 4.52 10.97
CA LEU A 330 -23.61 3.99 10.02
C LEU A 330 -24.12 4.20 8.60
N TYR A 331 -23.28 4.81 7.77
CA TYR A 331 -23.54 5.09 6.36
C TYR A 331 -22.57 4.30 5.47
N PRO A 332 -23.02 3.94 4.25
CA PRO A 332 -22.14 3.55 3.17
C PRO A 332 -20.95 4.48 2.96
N GLY A 333 -19.75 3.91 2.99
CA GLY A 333 -18.56 4.64 2.57
C GLY A 333 -18.60 4.93 1.07
N ARG A 334 -18.10 6.11 0.68
CA ARG A 334 -18.13 6.55 -0.72
C ARG A 334 -17.39 5.60 -1.66
N GLY A 335 -16.24 5.06 -1.26
CA GLY A 335 -15.42 4.23 -2.14
C GLY A 335 -16.14 2.97 -2.61
N LEU A 336 -16.87 2.31 -1.70
CA LEU A 336 -17.70 1.17 -2.06
C LEU A 336 -18.88 1.57 -2.96
N MET A 337 -19.50 2.73 -2.69
CA MET A 337 -20.70 3.17 -3.40
C MET A 337 -20.41 3.71 -4.80
N GLU A 338 -19.26 4.36 -4.99
CA GLU A 338 -18.77 4.88 -6.26
C GLU A 338 -18.03 3.83 -7.11
N GLY A 339 -17.88 2.60 -6.61
CA GLY A 339 -17.25 1.51 -7.34
C GLY A 339 -15.72 1.65 -7.47
N TRP A 340 -15.09 2.32 -6.51
CA TRP A 340 -13.63 2.35 -6.40
C TRP A 340 -13.10 0.93 -6.23
N PHE A 341 -13.79 0.12 -5.43
CA PHE A 341 -13.57 -1.30 -5.23
C PHE A 341 -14.91 -2.02 -5.08
N ASP A 342 -14.91 -3.35 -5.19
CA ASP A 342 -16.12 -4.18 -5.20
C ASP A 342 -16.54 -4.63 -3.80
N ALA A 343 -15.57 -4.77 -2.88
CA ALA A 343 -15.84 -5.36 -1.59
C ALA A 343 -14.86 -4.91 -0.48
N CYS A 344 -15.38 -4.85 0.74
CA CYS A 344 -14.64 -4.59 1.97
C CYS A 344 -14.59 -5.85 2.83
N THR A 345 -13.41 -6.26 3.24
CA THR A 345 -13.22 -7.52 3.98
C THR A 345 -13.22 -7.30 5.51
N GLY A 346 -13.55 -8.33 6.28
CA GLY A 346 -13.47 -8.28 7.75
C GLY A 346 -14.63 -7.54 8.42
N TYR A 347 -15.78 -7.42 7.77
CA TYR A 347 -16.96 -6.72 8.28
C TYR A 347 -18.00 -7.70 8.82
N PHE A 348 -18.81 -7.24 9.76
CA PHE A 348 -19.86 -8.02 10.40
C PHE A 348 -21.18 -7.71 9.74
N GLU A 349 -21.94 -8.75 9.44
CA GLU A 349 -23.34 -8.61 9.08
C GLU A 349 -24.15 -8.36 10.36
N THR A 350 -24.69 -7.15 10.48
CA THR A 350 -25.61 -6.76 11.55
C THR A 350 -26.88 -6.23 10.92
N MET A 351 -28.00 -6.26 11.65
CA MET A 351 -29.30 -5.80 11.13
C MET A 351 -29.27 -4.34 10.63
N ASP A 352 -28.52 -3.47 11.30
CA ASP A 352 -28.34 -2.07 10.89
C ASP A 352 -27.57 -1.97 9.56
N ARG A 353 -26.55 -2.81 9.37
CA ARG A 353 -25.74 -2.84 8.14
C ARG A 353 -26.45 -3.51 6.98
N ASP A 354 -27.27 -4.53 7.22
CA ASP A 354 -27.98 -5.23 6.13
C ASP A 354 -28.94 -4.29 5.37
N ASN A 355 -29.35 -3.16 5.97
CA ASN A 355 -30.12 -2.13 5.29
C ASN A 355 -29.36 -1.41 4.15
N SER A 356 -28.03 -1.41 4.20
CA SER A 356 -27.16 -0.55 3.38
C SER A 356 -26.16 -1.35 2.51
N TRP A 357 -25.84 -2.58 2.91
CA TRP A 357 -24.83 -3.41 2.26
C TRP A 357 -25.35 -4.83 2.04
N ASP A 358 -24.67 -5.56 1.17
CA ASP A 358 -24.81 -7.01 1.04
C ASP A 358 -23.59 -7.73 1.57
N PHE A 359 -23.81 -8.88 2.20
CA PHE A 359 -22.75 -9.67 2.82
C PHE A 359 -22.64 -11.05 2.16
N THR A 360 -21.40 -11.49 1.99
CA THR A 360 -21.10 -12.90 1.66
C THR A 360 -21.38 -13.82 2.84
N ALA A 361 -21.32 -15.13 2.61
CA ALA A 361 -21.36 -16.11 3.70
C ALA A 361 -20.20 -15.84 4.69
N PRO A 362 -20.43 -15.99 6.01
CA PRO A 362 -19.41 -15.73 7.00
C PRO A 362 -18.28 -16.76 6.90
N TYR A 363 -17.06 -16.30 7.10
CA TYR A 363 -15.86 -17.13 7.12
C TYR A 363 -15.16 -17.14 8.48
N LEU A 364 -15.43 -16.16 9.36
CA LEU A 364 -15.03 -16.21 10.77
C LEU A 364 -16.25 -16.04 11.69
N ILE A 365 -16.13 -16.62 12.88
CA ILE A 365 -17.07 -16.48 13.99
C ILE A 365 -16.65 -15.27 14.85
N SER A 366 -17.60 -14.44 15.27
CA SER A 366 -17.39 -13.43 16.31
C SER A 366 -18.35 -13.61 17.47
N ASN A 367 -17.79 -13.80 18.66
CA ASN A 367 -18.56 -13.88 19.89
C ASN A 367 -18.09 -12.80 20.86
N ALA A 368 -19.04 -11.99 21.35
CA ALA A 368 -18.81 -10.99 22.38
C ALA A 368 -18.83 -11.62 23.78
N SER A 369 -18.01 -11.10 24.69
CA SER A 369 -18.04 -11.44 26.10
C SER A 369 -17.87 -10.20 26.96
N PHE A 370 -18.11 -10.36 28.25
CA PHE A 370 -17.87 -9.32 29.23
C PHE A 370 -16.52 -9.56 29.90
N TYR A 371 -15.73 -8.49 29.99
CA TYR A 371 -14.50 -8.43 30.75
C TYR A 371 -14.71 -7.55 31.98
N VAL A 372 -14.30 -8.03 33.14
CA VAL A 372 -14.42 -7.32 34.41
C VAL A 372 -13.06 -7.16 35.07
N LYS A 373 -12.98 -6.30 36.09
CA LYS A 373 -11.77 -6.21 36.91
C LYS A 373 -11.48 -7.57 37.58
N PRO A 374 -10.21 -8.01 37.70
CA PRO A 374 -9.89 -9.31 38.32
C PRO A 374 -10.54 -9.51 39.69
N GLY A 375 -11.15 -10.69 39.87
CA GLY A 375 -11.92 -11.04 41.06
C GLY A 375 -13.37 -10.56 41.03
N ASN A 376 -13.81 -9.97 39.91
CA ASN A 376 -15.17 -9.49 39.66
C ASN A 376 -15.79 -8.73 40.86
N PRO A 377 -15.19 -7.61 41.31
CA PRO A 377 -15.60 -6.93 42.54
C PRO A 377 -17.01 -6.34 42.46
N SER A 378 -17.48 -5.98 41.26
CA SER A 378 -18.85 -5.52 41.01
C SER A 378 -19.88 -6.66 41.10
N LYS A 379 -19.43 -7.92 41.13
CA LYS A 379 -20.26 -9.12 41.04
C LYS A 379 -21.15 -9.06 39.79
N PHE A 380 -20.57 -8.64 38.68
CA PHE A 380 -21.24 -8.63 37.40
C PHE A 380 -21.52 -10.07 36.96
N ASP A 381 -22.76 -10.32 36.55
CA ASP A 381 -23.21 -11.63 36.08
C ASP A 381 -23.69 -11.48 34.63
N PRO A 382 -22.93 -11.99 33.64
CA PRO A 382 -23.32 -11.90 32.24
C PRO A 382 -24.56 -12.73 31.90
N THR A 383 -25.01 -13.63 32.77
CA THR A 383 -26.25 -14.39 32.54
C THR A 383 -27.50 -13.60 32.93
N SER A 384 -27.37 -12.56 33.76
CA SER A 384 -28.48 -11.68 34.16
C SER A 384 -29.14 -11.01 32.95
N ASP A 385 -30.46 -10.81 33.01
CA ASP A 385 -31.20 -10.03 32.01
C ASP A 385 -31.27 -8.54 32.34
N ASP A 386 -30.89 -8.14 33.56
CA ASP A 386 -30.88 -6.74 34.00
C ASP A 386 -29.48 -6.31 34.45
N TYR A 387 -28.87 -5.45 33.64
CA TYR A 387 -27.61 -4.76 33.89
C TYR A 387 -27.81 -3.31 34.32
N SER A 388 -29.03 -2.85 34.62
CA SER A 388 -29.31 -1.42 34.85
C SER A 388 -28.55 -0.81 36.02
N LYS A 389 -28.08 -1.63 36.97
CA LYS A 389 -27.26 -1.20 38.12
C LYS A 389 -25.77 -1.05 37.80
N PHE A 390 -25.33 -1.48 36.62
CA PHE A 390 -23.94 -1.46 36.20
C PHE A 390 -23.69 -0.37 35.17
N THR A 391 -22.48 0.16 35.15
CA THR A 391 -21.93 0.95 34.06
C THR A 391 -21.16 0.03 33.13
N LEU A 392 -21.63 -0.11 31.91
CA LEU A 392 -20.95 -0.88 30.88
C LEU A 392 -20.09 0.04 30.01
N VAL A 393 -19.04 -0.48 29.39
CA VAL A 393 -18.25 0.24 28.38
C VAL A 393 -18.09 -0.61 27.12
N HIS A 394 -18.05 0.03 25.95
CA HIS A 394 -17.56 -0.56 24.70
C HIS A 394 -16.65 0.42 23.97
N ALA A 395 -15.82 -0.10 23.07
CA ALA A 395 -15.01 0.76 22.21
C ALA A 395 -15.83 1.20 20.97
N ASP A 396 -15.55 2.38 20.43
CA ASP A 396 -16.14 2.90 19.21
C ASP A 396 -16.13 1.86 18.09
N THR A 397 -17.19 1.84 17.27
CA THR A 397 -17.39 0.92 16.14
C THR A 397 -17.47 -0.57 16.49
N SER A 398 -17.47 -0.93 17.77
CA SER A 398 -17.69 -2.31 18.22
C SER A 398 -19.10 -2.80 17.85
N ILE A 399 -19.20 -4.06 17.43
CA ILE A 399 -20.48 -4.77 17.29
C ILE A 399 -21.09 -5.13 18.65
N ALA A 400 -20.28 -5.16 19.70
CA ALA A 400 -20.69 -5.38 21.08
C ALA A 400 -21.05 -4.02 21.70
N ASN A 401 -22.25 -3.54 21.36
CA ASN A 401 -22.78 -2.22 21.71
C ASN A 401 -24.21 -2.33 22.27
N ASP A 402 -24.86 -1.19 22.50
CA ASP A 402 -26.24 -1.07 22.96
C ASP A 402 -27.23 -1.82 22.04
N HIS A 403 -27.08 -1.72 20.71
CA HIS A 403 -27.93 -2.45 19.78
C HIS A 403 -27.80 -3.96 19.97
N CYS A 404 -26.60 -4.47 20.24
CA CYS A 404 -26.42 -5.89 20.57
C CYS A 404 -27.10 -6.25 21.90
N LEU A 405 -26.92 -5.45 22.96
CA LEU A 405 -27.56 -5.70 24.25
C LEU A 405 -29.09 -5.72 24.13
N ASN A 406 -29.66 -4.79 23.36
CA ASN A 406 -31.09 -4.74 23.06
C ASN A 406 -31.58 -6.01 22.33
N ARG A 407 -30.83 -6.51 21.33
CA ARG A 407 -31.14 -7.76 20.63
C ARG A 407 -31.05 -8.99 21.53
N LEU A 408 -30.13 -8.98 22.49
CA LEU A 408 -29.99 -10.01 23.52
C LEU A 408 -31.03 -9.88 24.64
N HIS A 409 -31.97 -8.94 24.53
CA HIS A 409 -32.98 -8.61 25.53
C HIS A 409 -32.39 -8.27 26.91
N LYS A 410 -31.18 -7.71 26.93
CA LYS A 410 -30.50 -7.26 28.14
C LYS A 410 -30.89 -5.82 28.43
N LYS A 411 -31.49 -5.57 29.60
CA LYS A 411 -31.74 -4.22 30.08
C LYS A 411 -30.43 -3.64 30.60
N PHE A 412 -30.11 -2.39 30.26
CA PHE A 412 -28.92 -1.70 30.76
C PHE A 412 -29.24 -0.25 31.09
N GLY A 413 -28.41 0.35 31.94
CA GLY A 413 -28.60 1.72 32.44
C GLY A 413 -27.64 2.68 31.76
N LYS A 414 -26.37 2.65 32.17
CA LYS A 414 -25.32 3.50 31.62
C LYS A 414 -24.39 2.68 30.74
N LEU A 415 -24.19 3.13 29.51
CA LEU A 415 -23.22 2.59 28.57
C LEU A 415 -22.25 3.70 28.15
N LEU A 416 -20.96 3.46 28.34
CA LEU A 416 -19.88 4.35 27.93
C LEU A 416 -19.39 3.92 26.55
N ASP A 417 -19.40 4.85 25.59
CA ASP A 417 -18.67 4.70 24.32
C ASP A 417 -17.31 5.38 24.48
N VAL A 418 -16.24 4.66 24.17
CA VAL A 418 -14.87 5.18 24.25
C VAL A 418 -14.10 4.92 22.96
N PRO A 419 -13.28 5.88 22.49
CA PRO A 419 -12.57 5.78 21.23
C PRO A 419 -11.69 4.54 21.05
N THR A 420 -11.10 4.02 22.14
CA THR A 420 -10.07 2.98 22.05
C THR A 420 -10.26 1.80 23.00
N LYS A 421 -9.66 0.67 22.61
CA LYS A 421 -9.52 -0.52 23.48
C LYS A 421 -8.87 -0.16 24.82
N LEU A 422 -7.81 0.64 24.80
CA LEU A 422 -7.04 0.97 25.99
C LEU A 422 -7.91 1.77 26.98
N GLU A 423 -8.67 2.73 26.49
CA GLU A 423 -9.61 3.50 27.33
C GLU A 423 -10.71 2.63 27.91
N ALA A 424 -11.22 1.65 27.16
CA ALA A 424 -12.21 0.71 27.68
C ALA A 424 -11.64 -0.14 28.84
N ILE A 425 -10.40 -0.61 28.70
CA ILE A 425 -9.70 -1.35 29.76
C ILE A 425 -9.49 -0.46 30.99
N GLN A 426 -8.98 0.76 30.78
CA GLN A 426 -8.74 1.70 31.88
C GLN A 426 -10.03 2.10 32.58
N ALA A 427 -11.15 2.25 31.86
CA ALA A 427 -12.45 2.50 32.46
C ALA A 427 -12.85 1.40 33.45
N VAL A 428 -12.62 0.12 33.10
CA VAL A 428 -12.89 -1.01 34.00
C VAL A 428 -11.90 -1.06 35.16
N LEU A 429 -10.59 -0.90 34.90
CA LEU A 429 -9.57 -0.98 35.95
C LEU A 429 -9.71 0.14 37.01
N ASN A 430 -10.07 1.34 36.57
CA ASN A 430 -10.28 2.52 37.42
C ASN A 430 -11.67 2.56 38.08
N GLY A 431 -12.54 1.59 37.80
CA GLY A 431 -13.90 1.52 38.35
C GLY A 431 -14.85 2.59 37.79
N THR A 432 -14.52 3.18 36.64
CA THR A 432 -15.44 4.06 35.89
C THR A 432 -16.50 3.25 35.16
N ALA A 433 -16.18 2.01 34.78
CA ALA A 433 -17.10 0.99 34.29
C ALA A 433 -16.97 -0.30 35.12
N ASP A 434 -18.06 -1.04 35.24
CA ASP A 434 -18.11 -2.34 35.91
C ASP A 434 -17.70 -3.50 34.99
N ALA A 435 -17.98 -3.38 33.69
CA ALA A 435 -17.65 -4.39 32.69
C ALA A 435 -17.43 -3.78 31.30
N TRP A 436 -16.50 -4.34 30.55
CA TRP A 436 -16.26 -4.05 29.14
C TRP A 436 -16.91 -5.13 28.26
N PHE A 437 -17.83 -4.72 27.39
CA PHE A 437 -18.49 -5.62 26.44
C PHE A 437 -17.76 -5.59 25.09
N THR A 438 -17.21 -6.73 24.68
CA THR A 438 -16.31 -6.79 23.51
C THR A 438 -16.24 -8.15 22.85
N LYS A 439 -16.01 -8.18 21.54
CA LYS A 439 -15.69 -9.42 20.79
C LYS A 439 -14.25 -9.89 20.93
N ARG A 440 -13.38 -9.07 21.53
CA ARG A 440 -11.95 -9.41 21.66
C ARG A 440 -11.79 -10.64 22.56
N LYS A 441 -10.66 -11.33 22.37
CA LYS A 441 -10.24 -12.50 23.15
C LYS A 441 -8.89 -12.21 23.80
N GLY A 442 -8.59 -12.92 24.87
CA GLY A 442 -7.25 -12.96 25.45
C GLY A 442 -6.79 -11.63 26.07
N GLU A 443 -7.71 -10.80 26.56
CA GLU A 443 -7.29 -9.65 27.38
C GLU A 443 -6.78 -10.17 28.73
N THR A 444 -5.53 -9.86 29.06
CA THR A 444 -4.85 -10.42 30.25
C THR A 444 -4.97 -9.52 31.49
N GLN A 445 -5.32 -8.25 31.31
CA GLN A 445 -5.49 -7.31 32.44
C GLN A 445 -6.86 -7.42 33.11
N LEU A 446 -7.82 -8.06 32.45
CA LEU A 446 -9.20 -8.20 32.89
C LEU A 446 -9.58 -9.68 32.93
N GLU A 447 -10.59 -9.99 33.72
CA GLU A 447 -11.17 -11.33 33.81
C GLU A 447 -12.31 -11.45 32.80
N GLU A 448 -12.22 -12.42 31.89
CA GLU A 448 -13.31 -12.73 30.96
C GLU A 448 -14.38 -13.58 31.64
N LEU A 449 -15.65 -13.21 31.47
CA LEU A 449 -16.79 -13.97 31.98
C LEU A 449 -17.54 -14.68 30.85
N ALA A 450 -17.92 -15.94 31.11
CA ALA A 450 -18.83 -16.72 30.28
C ALA A 450 -20.31 -16.44 30.65
N PRO A 451 -21.28 -16.56 29.71
CA PRO A 451 -21.13 -17.06 28.34
C PRO A 451 -20.67 -15.96 27.37
N ARG A 452 -20.35 -16.38 26.14
CA ARG A 452 -20.20 -15.46 25.02
C ARG A 452 -21.52 -15.31 24.27
N PHE A 453 -21.71 -14.17 23.62
CA PHE A 453 -22.94 -13.77 22.94
C PHE A 453 -22.68 -13.50 21.46
N HIS A 454 -23.66 -13.82 20.62
CA HIS A 454 -23.66 -13.41 19.22
C HIS A 454 -24.28 -12.03 19.09
N CYS A 455 -23.47 -11.07 18.65
CA CYS A 455 -23.94 -9.70 18.37
C CYS A 455 -24.28 -9.48 16.90
N GLU A 456 -23.82 -10.37 16.02
CA GLU A 456 -23.99 -10.35 14.58
C GLU A 456 -25.04 -11.37 14.14
N ASN A 457 -25.49 -11.24 12.89
CA ASN A 457 -26.48 -12.18 12.33
C ASN A 457 -25.83 -13.55 12.05
N VAL A 458 -24.62 -13.56 11.48
CA VAL A 458 -24.02 -14.81 10.96
C VAL A 458 -22.50 -14.93 11.19
N GLY A 459 -21.75 -13.83 11.25
CA GLY A 459 -20.30 -13.87 11.41
C GLY A 459 -19.55 -12.67 10.82
N THR A 460 -18.23 -12.82 10.71
CA THR A 460 -17.39 -11.96 9.86
C THR A 460 -17.49 -12.42 8.42
N SER A 461 -17.80 -11.47 7.54
CA SER A 461 -18.10 -11.66 6.13
C SER A 461 -17.41 -10.58 5.29
N ILE A 462 -17.49 -10.71 3.97
CA ILE A 462 -17.14 -9.65 3.03
C ILE A 462 -18.38 -8.81 2.77
N MET A 463 -18.25 -7.50 2.98
CA MET A 463 -19.27 -6.49 2.75
C MET A 463 -19.13 -5.94 1.32
N SER A 464 -20.24 -5.79 0.62
CA SER A 464 -20.29 -5.29 -0.76
C SER A 464 -21.43 -4.30 -0.92
N LYS A 465 -21.43 -3.55 -2.02
CA LYS A 465 -22.56 -2.67 -2.37
C LYS A 465 -23.83 -3.50 -2.52
N LYS A 466 -24.97 -2.97 -2.02
CA LYS A 466 -26.28 -3.62 -2.17
C LYS A 466 -26.57 -3.88 -3.65
N GLY A 467 -26.98 -5.11 -3.99
CA GLY A 467 -27.20 -5.57 -5.35
C GLY A 467 -25.93 -6.04 -6.09
N SER A 468 -24.78 -6.12 -5.43
CA SER A 468 -23.55 -6.63 -6.04
C SER A 468 -23.67 -8.11 -6.43
N GLN A 469 -23.12 -8.47 -7.59
CA GLN A 469 -23.01 -9.85 -8.05
C GLN A 469 -21.93 -10.66 -7.31
N LEU A 470 -21.16 -10.04 -6.40
CA LEU A 470 -20.10 -10.71 -5.66
C LEU A 470 -20.58 -12.02 -5.02
N ARG A 471 -21.74 -11.99 -4.35
CA ARG A 471 -22.30 -13.15 -3.64
C ARG A 471 -22.62 -14.32 -4.56
N GLU A 472 -22.97 -14.05 -5.81
CA GLU A 472 -23.43 -15.05 -6.78
C GLU A 472 -22.32 -16.05 -7.13
N TRP A 473 -21.07 -15.59 -7.17
CA TRP A 473 -19.92 -16.45 -7.44
C TRP A 473 -19.09 -16.72 -6.18
N TRP A 474 -19.01 -15.77 -5.24
CA TRP A 474 -18.21 -15.91 -4.02
C TRP A 474 -18.75 -17.02 -3.14
N ASN A 475 -20.06 -17.01 -2.84
CA ASN A 475 -20.63 -17.95 -1.90
C ASN A 475 -20.54 -19.40 -2.39
N PRO A 476 -20.82 -19.73 -3.67
CA PRO A 476 -20.58 -21.08 -4.18
C PRO A 476 -19.12 -21.53 -4.09
N ALA A 477 -18.17 -20.67 -4.48
CA ALA A 477 -16.73 -21.01 -4.42
C ALA A 477 -16.25 -21.22 -2.99
N PHE A 478 -16.66 -20.33 -2.06
CA PHE A 478 -16.37 -20.51 -0.64
C PHE A 478 -17.06 -21.75 -0.06
N GLN A 479 -18.31 -22.01 -0.43
CA GLN A 479 -19.03 -23.21 0.04
C GLN A 479 -18.34 -24.50 -0.43
N GLN A 480 -17.80 -24.52 -1.65
CA GLN A 480 -16.99 -25.64 -2.11
C GLN A 480 -15.73 -25.80 -1.25
N PHE A 481 -14.99 -24.72 -0.99
CA PHE A 481 -13.80 -24.72 -0.14
C PHE A 481 -14.10 -25.15 1.31
N TYR A 482 -15.25 -24.74 1.83
CA TYR A 482 -15.70 -25.05 3.18
C TYR A 482 -16.21 -26.49 3.32
N SER A 483 -17.06 -26.94 2.39
CA SER A 483 -17.75 -28.24 2.49
C SER A 483 -16.81 -29.44 2.35
N THR A 484 -15.61 -29.27 1.79
CA THR A 484 -14.59 -30.32 1.74
C THR A 484 -13.76 -30.41 3.03
N GLY A 485 -13.91 -29.46 3.95
CA GLY A 485 -13.05 -29.30 5.14
C GLY A 485 -11.71 -28.62 4.84
N GLU A 486 -11.40 -28.32 3.58
CA GLU A 486 -10.16 -27.68 3.16
C GLU A 486 -10.02 -26.26 3.77
N PHE A 487 -11.11 -25.50 3.90
CA PHE A 487 -11.07 -24.20 4.57
C PHE A 487 -10.61 -24.30 6.03
N ASN A 488 -11.09 -25.32 6.75
CA ASN A 488 -10.68 -25.52 8.15
C ASN A 488 -9.22 -25.95 8.25
N GLN A 489 -8.72 -26.75 7.31
CA GLN A 489 -7.31 -27.08 7.23
C GLN A 489 -6.46 -25.85 6.90
N PHE A 490 -6.87 -25.06 5.90
CA PHE A 490 -6.26 -23.78 5.58
C PHE A 490 -6.16 -22.86 6.81
N CYS A 491 -7.22 -22.75 7.61
CA CYS A 491 -7.19 -21.96 8.84
C CYS A 491 -6.18 -22.47 9.87
N LYS A 492 -6.04 -23.80 10.02
CA LYS A 492 -5.03 -24.39 10.92
C LYS A 492 -3.62 -24.13 10.41
N ASP A 493 -3.39 -24.32 9.11
CA ASP A 493 -2.08 -24.15 8.49
C ASP A 493 -1.62 -22.68 8.59
N LYS A 494 -2.51 -21.75 8.27
CA LYS A 494 -2.25 -20.31 8.47
C LYS A 494 -2.11 -19.95 9.94
N GLY A 495 -2.84 -20.63 10.83
CA GLY A 495 -2.69 -20.45 12.26
C GLY A 495 -1.31 -20.85 12.78
N VAL A 496 -0.72 -21.92 12.23
CA VAL A 496 0.67 -22.30 12.49
C VAL A 496 1.62 -21.25 11.90
N GLN A 497 1.42 -20.85 10.64
CA GLN A 497 2.27 -19.87 9.95
C GLN A 497 2.36 -18.54 10.72
N TYR A 498 1.25 -18.05 11.24
CA TYR A 498 1.17 -16.77 11.93
C TYR A 498 1.16 -16.87 13.46
N ASN A 499 1.34 -18.07 14.02
CA ASN A 499 1.20 -18.33 15.46
C ASN A 499 -0.08 -17.72 16.06
N PHE A 500 -1.22 -17.99 15.41
CA PHE A 500 -2.49 -17.38 15.74
C PHE A 500 -3.66 -18.36 15.57
N ASP A 501 -4.58 -18.39 16.54
CA ASP A 501 -5.80 -19.19 16.43
C ASP A 501 -6.91 -18.39 15.75
N PHE A 502 -7.04 -18.55 14.43
CA PHE A 502 -8.08 -17.87 13.66
C PHE A 502 -9.46 -18.44 14.01
N PRO A 503 -10.45 -17.58 14.37
CA PRO A 503 -11.79 -18.02 14.75
C PRO A 503 -12.62 -18.39 13.51
N CYS A 504 -12.12 -19.30 12.68
CA CYS A 504 -12.80 -19.75 11.46
C CYS A 504 -14.12 -20.46 11.79
N VAL A 505 -15.07 -20.42 10.86
CA VAL A 505 -16.33 -21.18 10.97
C VAL A 505 -16.03 -22.67 11.23
N PRO A 506 -16.81 -23.36 12.08
CA PRO A 506 -16.50 -24.73 12.48
C PRO A 506 -16.65 -25.67 11.27
N PRO A 507 -16.00 -26.84 11.25
CA PRO A 507 -16.13 -27.78 10.14
C PRO A 507 -17.59 -28.16 9.85
N PRO A 508 -17.94 -28.44 8.58
CA PRO A 508 -19.27 -28.92 8.23
C PRO A 508 -19.59 -30.22 8.98
N ALA A 509 -20.83 -30.37 9.43
CA ALA A 509 -21.26 -31.56 10.18
C ALA A 509 -21.05 -32.84 9.35
N GLY A 510 -20.30 -33.81 9.89
CA GLY A 510 -20.07 -35.11 9.26
C GLY A 510 -18.68 -35.36 8.66
N ILE A 511 -17.76 -34.38 8.74
CA ILE A 511 -16.34 -34.55 8.40
C ILE A 511 -15.56 -34.62 9.72
N HIS A 512 -15.08 -35.82 10.09
CA HIS A 512 -14.30 -36.08 11.30
C HIS A 512 -12.85 -36.43 10.97
#